data_AF-W8YU54-F1
#
_entry.id   AF-W8YU54-F1
#
_cell.length_a   1.000
_cell.length_b   1.000
_cell.length_c   1.000
_cell.angle_alpha   90.00
_cell.angle_beta   90.00
_cell.angle_gamma   90.00
#
_symmetry.space_group_name_H-M   'P 1'
#
loop_
_entity.id
_entity.type
_entity.pdbx_description
1 polymer ?
#
loop_
_entity_poly.entity_id
_entity_poly.type
_entity_poly.pdbx_seq_one_letter_code
_entity_poly.pdbx_strand_id
1 'polypeptide(L)'
;MHDTLTPIGGLVPLVNMMLNTVYGGVGAGFVNIIMYAIIAVFISGLMVGRTPEFLGKKIEGKEMKLIAVTILFHPLLILGFSALALSTNLGTDAISHSGFHGLTQVVYEYTSSAANNGSGFEGLGDNTPFWNITTGLVMFLGRYFSLITMLAVAASLKEKTVVSETVGTFRTDNSLFGGIFIGTIVIVGALTFFPMLVLGPIAEFLTLK
;
A
#
# COMPACT_ATOMS: atom_id res chain seq x y z
N MET A 1 5.61 -15.89 -15.51
CA MET A 1 4.75 -16.25 -14.37
C MET A 1 5.56 -16.04 -13.11
N HIS A 2 5.07 -15.26 -12.15
CA HIS A 2 5.78 -15.07 -10.88
C HIS A 2 5.62 -16.27 -9.93
N ASP A 3 4.64 -17.16 -10.17
CA ASP A 3 4.43 -18.41 -9.40
C ASP A 3 5.68 -19.29 -9.32
N THR A 4 6.51 -19.26 -10.36
CA THR A 4 7.69 -20.14 -10.47
C THR A 4 8.95 -19.52 -9.88
N LEU A 5 8.87 -18.33 -9.30
CA LEU A 5 9.99 -17.72 -8.60
C LEU A 5 10.28 -18.47 -7.29
N THR A 6 11.51 -18.34 -6.80
CA THR A 6 11.79 -18.74 -5.41
C THR A 6 10.91 -17.91 -4.46
N PRO A 7 10.62 -18.39 -3.24
CA PRO A 7 9.69 -17.67 -2.36
C PRO A 7 10.16 -16.25 -2.04
N ILE A 8 11.48 -16.08 -1.85
CA ILE A 8 12.09 -14.75 -1.67
C ILE A 8 12.07 -13.95 -2.98
N GLY A 9 12.24 -14.60 -4.13
CA GLY A 9 12.10 -13.98 -5.44
C GLY A 9 10.69 -13.43 -5.70
N GLY A 10 9.64 -14.14 -5.27
CA GLY A 10 8.25 -13.69 -5.33
C GLY A 10 7.86 -12.69 -4.24
N LEU A 11 8.54 -12.72 -3.08
CA LEU A 11 8.33 -11.76 -1.98
C LEU A 11 8.67 -10.32 -2.39
N VAL A 12 9.76 -10.11 -3.12
CA VAL A 12 10.20 -8.76 -3.53
C VAL A 12 9.15 -8.01 -4.38
N PRO A 13 8.64 -8.56 -5.51
CA PRO A 13 7.59 -7.90 -6.26
C PRO A 13 6.30 -7.74 -5.45
N LEU A 14 5.95 -8.73 -4.61
CA LEU A 14 4.78 -8.65 -3.73
C LEU A 14 4.87 -7.46 -2.76
N VAL A 15 6.01 -7.29 -2.07
CA VAL A 15 6.24 -6.16 -1.15
C VAL A 15 6.23 -4.83 -1.89
N ASN A 16 6.83 -4.77 -3.09
CA ASN A 16 6.80 -3.54 -3.88
C ASN A 16 5.38 -3.12 -4.25
N MET A 17 4.50 -4.08 -4.57
CA MET A 17 3.08 -3.78 -4.82
C MET A 17 2.34 -3.36 -3.55
N MET A 18 2.59 -4.02 -2.41
CA MET A 18 1.98 -3.67 -1.12
C MET A 18 2.34 -2.25 -0.66
N LEU A 19 3.57 -1.81 -0.92
CA LEU A 19 4.02 -0.46 -0.63
C LEU A 19 3.47 0.55 -1.66
N ASN A 20 3.43 0.15 -2.93
CA ASN A 20 2.96 0.95 -4.06
C ASN A 20 3.62 2.35 -4.16
N THR A 21 4.92 2.43 -3.86
CA THR A 21 5.68 3.70 -3.80
C THR A 21 6.84 3.79 -4.79
N VAL A 22 7.60 2.71 -5.02
CA VAL A 22 8.83 2.76 -5.82
C VAL A 22 8.52 2.81 -7.33
N TYR A 23 8.78 3.96 -7.96
CA TYR A 23 8.55 4.24 -9.39
C TYR A 23 7.15 3.85 -9.91
N GLY A 24 6.13 3.91 -9.04
CA GLY A 24 4.79 3.36 -9.27
C GLY A 24 4.05 3.86 -10.52
N GLY A 25 2.79 3.43 -10.68
CA GLY A 25 2.02 3.69 -11.91
C GLY A 25 1.90 5.17 -12.28
N VAL A 26 1.67 5.44 -13.58
CA VAL A 26 1.55 6.81 -14.14
C VAL A 26 0.56 7.65 -13.33
N GLY A 27 1.09 8.67 -12.64
CA GLY A 27 0.35 9.54 -11.71
C GLY A 27 0.08 8.91 -10.35
N ALA A 28 -0.41 7.67 -10.28
CA ALA A 28 -0.76 7.00 -9.03
C ALA A 28 0.44 6.82 -8.07
N GLY A 29 1.61 6.46 -8.60
CA GLY A 29 2.83 6.34 -7.78
C GLY A 29 3.24 7.67 -7.16
N PHE A 30 3.10 8.77 -7.91
CA PHE A 30 3.36 10.12 -7.38
C PHE A 30 2.38 10.50 -6.27
N VAL A 31 1.09 10.21 -6.46
CA VAL A 31 0.07 10.44 -5.42
C VAL A 31 0.39 9.69 -4.14
N ASN A 32 0.80 8.41 -4.23
CA ASN A 32 1.20 7.61 -3.08
C ASN A 32 2.45 8.17 -2.39
N ILE A 33 3.48 8.55 -3.15
CA ILE A 33 4.68 9.18 -2.60
C ILE A 33 4.34 10.47 -1.84
N ILE A 34 3.48 11.33 -2.40
CA ILE A 34 3.04 12.56 -1.75
C ILE A 34 2.26 12.25 -0.47
N MET A 35 1.39 11.24 -0.50
CA MET A 35 0.66 10.79 0.68
C MET A 35 1.63 10.38 1.80
N TYR A 36 2.62 9.54 1.51
CA TYR A 36 3.65 9.13 2.48
C TYR A 36 4.52 10.31 2.95
N ALA A 37 4.83 11.27 2.09
CA ALA A 37 5.57 12.47 2.46
C ALA A 37 4.80 13.33 3.46
N ILE A 38 3.48 13.49 3.27
CA ILE A 38 2.62 14.22 4.20
C ILE A 38 2.54 13.47 5.55
N ILE A 39 2.47 12.14 5.56
CA ILE A 39 2.50 11.34 6.79
C ILE A 39 3.84 11.49 7.51
N ALA A 40 4.96 11.43 6.79
CA ALA A 40 6.29 11.60 7.35
C ALA A 40 6.45 12.98 8.00
N VAL A 41 5.97 14.04 7.34
CA VAL A 41 5.91 15.40 7.90
C VAL A 41 5.01 15.47 9.12
N PHE A 42 3.85 14.81 9.08
CA PHE A 42 2.92 14.76 10.21
C PHE A 42 3.56 14.14 11.45
N ILE A 43 4.19 12.97 11.30
CA ILE A 43 4.91 12.29 12.38
C ILE A 43 6.06 13.16 12.88
N SER A 44 6.86 13.74 11.98
CA SER A 44 8.00 14.59 12.33
C SER A 44 7.57 15.83 13.12
N GLY A 45 6.50 16.51 12.67
CA GLY A 45 5.94 17.67 13.36
C GLY A 45 5.47 17.31 14.76
N LEU A 46 4.73 16.20 14.91
CA LEU A 46 4.26 15.73 16.21
C LEU A 46 5.41 15.40 17.17
N MET A 47 6.47 14.73 16.70
CA MET A 47 7.62 14.36 17.52
C MET A 47 8.36 15.57 18.10
N VAL A 48 8.37 16.70 17.38
CA VAL A 48 9.04 17.94 17.80
C VAL A 48 8.06 18.93 18.46
N GLY A 49 6.79 18.56 18.59
CA GLY A 49 5.76 19.40 19.20
C GLY A 49 5.39 20.62 18.34
N ARG A 50 5.51 20.52 17.02
CA ARG A 50 5.18 21.57 16.04
C ARG A 50 4.01 21.17 15.17
N THR A 51 3.28 22.17 14.67
CA THR A 51 2.24 21.92 13.67
C THR A 51 2.87 21.39 12.39
N PRO A 52 2.40 20.24 11.87
CA PRO A 52 2.91 19.70 10.62
C PRO A 52 2.69 20.64 9.43
N GLU A 53 3.70 20.76 8.57
CA GLU A 53 3.70 21.65 7.43
C GLU A 53 4.42 21.01 6.24
N PHE A 54 3.75 20.95 5.09
CA PHE A 54 4.34 20.44 3.86
C PHE A 54 4.31 21.56 2.80
N LEU A 55 5.48 21.93 2.28
CA LEU A 55 5.64 23.00 1.28
C LEU A 55 4.96 24.32 1.68
N GLY A 56 5.14 24.76 2.93
CA GLY A 56 4.53 26.00 3.42
C GLY A 56 3.06 25.89 3.80
N LYS A 57 2.42 24.73 3.58
CA LYS A 57 0.99 24.51 3.87
C LYS A 57 0.84 23.67 5.14
N LYS A 58 0.09 24.20 6.11
CA LYS A 58 -0.24 23.47 7.34
C LYS A 58 -1.11 22.26 7.05
N ILE A 59 -0.76 21.11 7.62
CA ILE A 59 -1.56 19.89 7.57
C ILE A 59 -2.38 19.81 8.85
N GLU A 60 -3.71 19.82 8.72
CA GLU A 60 -4.64 19.82 9.84
C GLU A 60 -5.37 18.47 9.93
N GLY A 61 -6.18 18.30 10.97
CA GLY A 61 -6.90 17.06 11.20
C GLY A 61 -7.84 16.66 10.05
N LYS A 62 -8.36 17.61 9.25
CA LYS A 62 -9.22 17.31 8.11
C LYS A 62 -8.46 16.60 6.98
N GLU A 63 -7.27 17.07 6.59
CA GLU A 63 -6.46 16.38 5.59
C GLU A 63 -5.94 15.06 6.13
N MET A 64 -5.55 15.04 7.41
CA MET A 64 -4.97 13.84 7.99
C MET A 64 -5.98 12.70 8.13
N LYS A 65 -7.25 12.99 8.40
CA LYS A 65 -8.31 11.97 8.38
C LYS A 65 -8.44 11.33 7.00
N LEU A 66 -8.44 12.13 5.93
CA LEU A 66 -8.56 11.61 4.57
C LEU A 66 -7.35 10.73 4.23
N ILE A 67 -6.14 11.24 4.43
CA ILE A 67 -4.90 10.49 4.18
C ILE A 67 -4.84 9.18 4.99
N ALA A 68 -5.21 9.22 6.27
CA ALA A 68 -5.22 8.04 7.13
C ALA A 68 -6.23 6.98 6.65
N VAL A 69 -7.42 7.40 6.22
CA VAL A 69 -8.40 6.47 5.65
C VAL A 69 -7.88 5.90 4.33
N THR A 70 -7.28 6.74 3.47
CA THR A 70 -6.73 6.31 2.17
C THR A 70 -5.63 5.27 2.31
N ILE A 71 -4.68 5.49 3.23
CA ILE A 71 -3.57 4.55 3.43
C ILE A 71 -4.03 3.22 4.04
N LEU A 72 -5.06 3.23 4.88
CA LEU A 72 -5.66 2.02 5.46
C LEU A 72 -6.56 1.28 4.48
N PHE A 73 -7.09 1.97 3.46
CA PHE A 73 -8.00 1.37 2.50
C PHE A 73 -7.30 0.32 1.62
N HIS A 74 -6.06 0.59 1.22
CA HIS A 74 -5.26 -0.34 0.40
C HIS A 74 -5.06 -1.72 1.07
N PRO A 75 -4.52 -1.81 2.31
CA PRO A 75 -4.39 -3.10 2.98
C PRO A 75 -5.73 -3.73 3.37
N LEU A 76 -6.77 -2.93 3.63
CA LEU A 76 -8.12 -3.47 3.88
C LEU A 76 -8.65 -4.22 2.66
N LEU A 77 -8.45 -3.70 1.45
CA LEU A 77 -8.82 -4.39 0.23
C LEU A 77 -8.02 -5.70 0.07
N ILE A 78 -6.71 -5.64 0.27
CA ILE A 78 -5.84 -6.82 0.09
C ILE A 78 -6.20 -7.91 1.10
N LEU A 79 -6.13 -7.60 2.40
CA LEU A 79 -6.31 -8.58 3.47
C LEU A 79 -7.77 -9.01 3.61
N GLY A 80 -8.72 -8.07 3.44
CA GLY A 80 -10.15 -8.35 3.55
C GLY A 80 -10.65 -9.28 2.45
N PHE A 81 -10.29 -9.02 1.19
CA PHE A 81 -10.68 -9.90 0.09
C PHE A 81 -9.87 -11.20 0.06
N SER A 82 -8.61 -11.19 0.49
CA SER A 82 -7.85 -12.45 0.69
C SER A 82 -8.52 -13.34 1.73
N ALA A 83 -8.97 -12.78 2.85
CA ALA A 83 -9.73 -13.53 3.86
C ALA A 83 -11.07 -14.04 3.31
N LEU A 84 -11.76 -13.25 2.48
CA LEU A 84 -12.99 -13.68 1.80
C LEU A 84 -12.74 -14.88 0.88
N ALA A 85 -11.70 -14.84 0.04
CA ALA A 85 -11.36 -15.94 -0.85
C ALA A 85 -10.98 -17.22 -0.08
N LEU A 86 -10.20 -17.09 1.00
CA LEU A 86 -9.78 -18.22 1.82
C LEU A 86 -10.90 -18.81 2.70
N SER A 87 -12.01 -18.09 2.88
CA SER A 87 -13.16 -18.54 3.68
C SER A 87 -14.25 -19.21 2.85
N THR A 88 -14.11 -19.30 1.53
CA THR A 88 -15.11 -19.86 0.62
C THR A 88 -14.49 -20.83 -0.37
N ASN A 89 -15.21 -21.91 -0.71
CA ASN A 89 -14.75 -22.85 -1.75
C ASN A 89 -14.58 -22.15 -3.10
N LEU A 90 -15.38 -21.11 -3.38
CA LEU A 90 -15.29 -20.31 -4.60
C LEU A 90 -13.90 -19.66 -4.80
N GLY A 91 -13.23 -19.31 -3.71
CA GLY A 91 -11.86 -18.80 -3.74
C GLY A 91 -10.81 -19.90 -3.66
N THR A 92 -10.96 -20.84 -2.73
CA THR A 92 -9.94 -21.88 -2.48
C THR A 92 -9.81 -22.91 -3.60
N ASP A 93 -10.87 -23.19 -4.36
CA ASP A 93 -10.85 -24.16 -5.46
C ASP A 93 -9.96 -23.70 -6.63
N ALA A 94 -9.63 -22.41 -6.70
CA ALA A 94 -8.71 -21.85 -7.70
C ALA A 94 -7.23 -22.03 -7.35
N ILE A 95 -6.90 -22.36 -6.10
CA ILE A 95 -5.51 -22.49 -5.64
C ILE A 95 -4.88 -23.73 -6.26
N SER A 96 -3.80 -23.55 -7.02
CA SER A 96 -3.11 -24.65 -7.69
C SER A 96 -1.96 -25.24 -6.86
N HIS A 97 -1.40 -24.46 -5.93
CA HIS A 97 -0.34 -24.90 -5.04
C HIS A 97 -0.80 -24.97 -3.58
N SER A 98 -0.66 -26.14 -2.95
CA SER A 98 -1.04 -26.31 -1.54
C SER A 98 -0.07 -25.61 -0.57
N GLY A 99 -0.55 -25.29 0.64
CA GLY A 99 0.29 -24.77 1.72
C GLY A 99 0.57 -23.27 1.60
N PHE A 100 1.77 -22.85 2.02
CA PHE A 100 2.15 -21.43 2.11
C PHE A 100 2.19 -20.72 0.75
N HIS A 101 2.53 -21.44 -0.31
CA HIS A 101 2.53 -20.89 -1.67
C HIS A 101 1.11 -20.53 -2.13
N GLY A 102 0.12 -21.39 -1.87
CA GLY A 102 -1.28 -21.13 -2.21
C GLY A 102 -1.87 -19.91 -1.49
N LEU A 103 -1.49 -19.70 -0.23
CA LEU A 103 -1.82 -18.46 0.47
C LEU A 103 -1.22 -17.24 -0.26
N THR A 104 0.04 -17.37 -0.71
CA THR A 104 0.72 -16.31 -1.45
C THR A 104 0.06 -16.06 -2.81
N GLN A 105 -0.43 -17.08 -3.51
CA GLN A 105 -1.20 -16.92 -4.76
C GLN A 105 -2.42 -16.02 -4.56
N VAL A 106 -3.24 -16.31 -3.55
CA VAL A 106 -4.44 -15.52 -3.22
C VAL A 106 -4.08 -14.08 -2.89
N VAL A 107 -3.09 -13.88 -2.02
CA VAL A 107 -2.73 -12.54 -1.57
C VAL A 107 -2.04 -11.75 -2.68
N TYR A 108 -1.24 -12.39 -3.53
CA TYR A 108 -0.61 -11.77 -4.68
C TYR A 108 -1.67 -11.21 -5.64
N GLU A 109 -2.71 -12.00 -5.93
CA GLU A 109 -3.78 -11.60 -6.84
C GLU A 109 -4.53 -10.35 -6.33
N TYR A 110 -4.93 -10.34 -5.06
CA TYR A 110 -5.57 -9.17 -4.49
C TYR A 110 -4.62 -7.99 -4.27
N THR A 111 -3.34 -8.24 -4.02
CA THR A 111 -2.32 -7.18 -3.96
C THR A 111 -2.16 -6.50 -5.31
N SER A 112 -2.00 -7.29 -6.38
CA SER A 112 -1.89 -6.77 -7.75
C SER A 112 -3.13 -6.00 -8.16
N SER A 113 -4.32 -6.55 -7.86
CA SER A 113 -5.61 -5.89 -8.09
C SER A 113 -5.72 -4.56 -7.35
N ALA A 114 -5.43 -4.54 -6.05
CA ALA A 114 -5.56 -3.34 -5.22
C ALA A 114 -4.51 -2.28 -5.57
N ALA A 115 -3.32 -2.69 -6.02
CA ALA A 115 -2.26 -1.81 -6.46
C ALA A 115 -2.45 -1.31 -7.92
N ASN A 116 -3.44 -1.86 -8.64
CA ASN A 116 -3.62 -1.70 -10.08
C ASN A 116 -2.34 -2.01 -10.87
N ASN A 117 -1.61 -3.04 -10.45
CA ASN A 117 -0.35 -3.44 -11.07
C ASN A 117 -0.58 -4.30 -12.33
N GLY A 118 -1.44 -5.31 -12.21
CA GLY A 118 -1.82 -6.21 -13.32
C GLY A 118 -0.86 -7.37 -13.56
N SER A 119 0.17 -7.57 -12.72
CA SER A 119 0.92 -8.82 -12.72
C SER A 119 0.14 -9.93 -12.02
N GLY A 120 0.33 -11.17 -12.46
CA GLY A 120 -0.18 -12.35 -11.78
C GLY A 120 0.97 -13.26 -11.34
N PHE A 121 0.68 -14.07 -10.34
CA PHE A 121 1.43 -15.31 -10.15
C PHE A 121 1.18 -16.23 -11.35
N GLU A 122 -0.04 -16.23 -11.89
CA GLU A 122 -0.48 -16.95 -13.09
C GLU A 122 -0.59 -18.48 -12.93
N GLY A 123 -0.53 -19.00 -11.71
CA GLY A 123 -0.97 -20.37 -11.40
C GLY A 123 -2.33 -20.43 -10.72
N LEU A 124 -2.86 -19.32 -10.20
CA LEU A 124 -4.20 -19.27 -9.63
C LEU A 124 -5.23 -19.40 -10.74
N GLY A 125 -6.20 -20.32 -10.59
CA GLY A 125 -7.31 -20.51 -11.53
C GLY A 125 -8.38 -19.42 -11.40
N ASP A 126 -8.01 -18.18 -11.66
CA ASP A 126 -8.79 -16.96 -11.38
C ASP A 126 -9.84 -16.61 -12.45
N ASN A 127 -9.96 -17.38 -13.52
CA ASN A 127 -11.04 -17.22 -14.51
C ASN A 127 -12.37 -17.82 -14.03
N THR A 128 -12.85 -17.38 -12.88
CA THR A 128 -14.17 -17.74 -12.33
C THR A 128 -14.99 -16.48 -12.06
N PRO A 129 -16.33 -16.57 -11.99
CA PRO A 129 -17.16 -15.42 -11.62
C PRO A 129 -16.76 -14.79 -10.28
N PHE A 130 -16.36 -15.61 -9.30
CA PHE A 130 -15.94 -15.11 -7.98
C PHE A 130 -14.70 -14.22 -8.07
N TRP A 131 -13.65 -14.72 -8.71
CA TRP A 131 -12.39 -14.00 -8.87
C TRP A 131 -12.59 -12.75 -9.73
N ASN A 132 -13.19 -12.88 -10.92
CA ASN A 132 -13.47 -11.77 -11.82
C ASN A 132 -14.25 -10.62 -11.15
N ILE A 133 -15.29 -10.94 -10.36
CA ILE A 133 -16.10 -9.92 -9.69
C ILE A 133 -15.32 -9.28 -8.54
N THR A 134 -14.68 -10.09 -7.68
CA THR A 134 -14.02 -9.57 -6.49
C THR A 134 -12.75 -8.79 -6.83
N THR A 135 -11.91 -9.28 -7.74
CA THR A 135 -10.73 -8.54 -8.23
C THR A 135 -11.16 -7.28 -8.98
N GLY A 136 -12.22 -7.36 -9.81
CA GLY A 136 -12.82 -6.20 -10.48
C GLY A 136 -13.23 -5.10 -9.50
N LEU A 137 -13.90 -5.46 -8.40
CA LEU A 137 -14.27 -4.53 -7.32
C LEU A 137 -13.02 -3.95 -6.64
N VAL A 138 -12.05 -4.80 -6.30
CA VAL A 138 -10.80 -4.39 -5.65
C VAL A 138 -10.01 -3.41 -6.53
N MET A 139 -9.92 -3.65 -7.84
CA MET A 139 -9.28 -2.74 -8.78
C MET A 139 -9.98 -1.39 -8.85
N PHE A 140 -11.31 -1.40 -8.97
CA PHE A 140 -12.12 -0.17 -9.04
C PHE A 140 -11.95 0.67 -7.77
N LEU A 141 -12.10 0.03 -6.61
CA LEU A 141 -11.97 0.70 -5.31
C LEU A 141 -10.54 1.16 -5.05
N GLY A 142 -9.53 0.32 -5.30
CA GLY A 142 -8.13 0.66 -5.14
C GLY A 142 -7.72 1.89 -5.96
N ARG A 143 -8.26 2.00 -7.18
CA ARG A 143 -7.99 3.14 -8.07
C ARG A 143 -8.71 4.40 -7.65
N TYR A 144 -10.04 4.36 -7.62
CA TYR A 144 -10.85 5.57 -7.56
C TYR A 144 -10.95 6.13 -6.14
N PHE A 145 -10.93 5.29 -5.11
CA PHE A 145 -10.98 5.77 -3.74
C PHE A 145 -9.75 6.64 -3.40
N SER A 146 -8.55 6.15 -3.72
CA SER A 146 -7.30 6.88 -3.49
C SER A 146 -7.27 8.20 -4.28
N LEU A 147 -7.68 8.18 -5.55
CA LEU A 147 -7.74 9.39 -6.37
C LEU A 147 -8.72 10.44 -5.82
N ILE A 148 -9.94 10.03 -5.47
CA ILE A 148 -10.98 10.95 -4.97
C ILE A 148 -10.54 11.58 -3.65
N THR A 149 -10.04 10.76 -2.72
CA THR A 149 -9.60 11.24 -1.40
C THR A 149 -8.40 12.17 -1.50
N MET A 150 -7.41 11.87 -2.34
CA MET A 150 -6.24 12.72 -2.51
C MET A 150 -6.54 14.01 -3.30
N LEU A 151 -7.53 13.99 -4.20
CA LEU A 151 -8.05 15.23 -4.81
C LEU A 151 -8.75 16.12 -3.77
N ALA A 152 -9.50 15.54 -2.83
CA ALA A 152 -10.10 16.30 -1.73
C ALA A 152 -9.03 16.92 -0.81
N VAL A 153 -7.94 16.20 -0.53
CA VAL A 153 -6.77 16.75 0.18
C VAL A 153 -6.17 17.92 -0.60
N ALA A 154 -5.95 17.76 -1.90
CA ALA A 154 -5.39 18.81 -2.76
C ALA A 154 -6.29 20.06 -2.79
N ALA A 155 -7.62 19.90 -2.89
CA ALA A 155 -8.57 21.00 -2.82
C ALA A 155 -8.48 21.73 -1.47
N SER A 156 -8.38 21.00 -0.36
CA SER A 156 -8.23 21.57 0.98
C SER A 156 -6.92 22.35 1.15
N LEU A 157 -5.81 21.85 0.59
CA LEU A 157 -4.50 22.53 0.65
C LEU A 157 -4.45 23.79 -0.24
N LYS A 158 -5.21 23.81 -1.35
CA LYS A 158 -5.32 24.96 -2.24
C LYS A 158 -5.87 26.19 -1.51
N GLU A 159 -6.83 26.00 -0.62
CA GLU A 159 -7.48 27.08 0.14
C GLU A 159 -6.59 27.68 1.24
N LYS A 160 -5.51 26.99 1.64
CA LYS A 160 -4.64 27.45 2.73
C LYS A 160 -3.66 28.52 2.28
N THR A 161 -3.29 29.43 3.18
CA THR A 161 -2.19 30.37 2.95
C THR A 161 -0.84 29.67 3.11
N VAL A 162 0.17 30.14 2.39
CA VAL A 162 1.56 29.70 2.56
C VAL A 162 2.14 30.43 3.76
N VAL A 163 2.75 29.69 4.68
CA VAL A 163 3.43 30.23 5.86
C VAL A 163 4.90 30.50 5.52
N SER A 164 5.45 31.61 6.01
CA SER A 164 6.87 31.93 5.83
C SER A 164 7.75 30.96 6.61
N GLU A 165 8.89 30.61 6.03
CA GLU A 165 9.88 29.77 6.70
C GLU A 165 10.43 30.46 7.95
N THR A 166 10.60 29.69 9.01
CA THR A 166 11.18 30.11 10.30
C THR A 166 12.27 29.13 10.72
N VAL A 167 13.01 29.47 11.77
CA VAL A 167 14.00 28.56 12.38
C VAL A 167 13.37 27.24 12.85
N GLY A 168 12.06 27.24 13.15
CA GLY A 168 11.31 26.05 13.53
C GLY A 168 10.69 25.27 12.38
N THR A 169 10.84 25.72 11.13
CA THR A 169 10.29 25.04 9.95
C THR A 169 11.07 23.77 9.68
N PHE A 170 10.34 22.65 9.60
CA PHE A 170 10.94 21.35 9.34
C PHE A 170 11.29 21.22 7.86
N ARG A 171 12.59 21.07 7.56
CA ARG A 171 13.12 20.98 6.19
C ARG A 171 12.88 19.61 5.56
N THR A 172 12.14 19.57 4.46
CA THR A 172 11.80 18.35 3.71
C THR A 172 12.75 18.05 2.54
N ASP A 173 13.85 18.79 2.43
CA ASP A 173 14.80 18.76 1.31
C ASP A 173 16.19 18.22 1.70
N ASN A 174 16.31 17.60 2.88
CA ASN A 174 17.58 17.11 3.42
C ASN A 174 17.58 15.58 3.61
N SER A 175 18.77 15.04 3.89
CA SER A 175 18.98 13.60 4.12
C SER A 175 18.23 13.07 5.34
N LEU A 176 18.03 13.90 6.38
CA LEU A 176 17.27 13.52 7.57
C LEU A 176 15.81 13.21 7.22
N PHE A 177 15.15 14.11 6.48
CA PHE A 177 13.79 13.85 6.00
C PHE A 177 13.76 12.68 5.02
N GLY A 178 14.76 12.54 4.15
CA GLY A 178 14.89 11.35 3.29
C GLY A 178 14.87 10.05 4.09
N GLY A 179 15.63 9.99 5.19
CA GLY A 179 15.62 8.85 6.11
C GLY A 179 14.27 8.63 6.80
N ILE A 180 13.64 9.70 7.31
CA ILE A 180 12.31 9.62 7.95
C ILE A 180 11.24 9.17 6.95
N PHE A 181 11.28 9.67 5.72
CA PHE A 181 10.36 9.33 4.66
C PHE A 181 10.45 7.85 4.29
N ILE A 182 11.66 7.34 4.02
CA ILE A 182 11.88 5.91 3.74
C ILE A 182 11.47 5.07 4.95
N GLY A 183 11.89 5.47 6.16
CA GLY A 183 11.51 4.78 7.40
C GLY A 183 10.00 4.70 7.59
N THR A 184 9.27 5.78 7.29
CA THR A 184 7.80 5.83 7.34
C THR A 184 7.18 4.81 6.39
N ILE A 185 7.65 4.76 5.13
CA ILE A 185 7.17 3.80 4.13
C ILE A 185 7.38 2.36 4.63
N VAL A 186 8.60 2.06 5.09
CA VAL A 186 8.98 0.71 5.55
C VAL A 186 8.19 0.32 6.79
N ILE A 187 8.07 1.20 7.78
CA ILE A 187 7.33 0.90 9.03
C ILE A 187 5.86 0.66 8.73
N VAL A 188 5.21 1.53 7.96
CA VAL A 188 3.80 1.36 7.62
C VAL A 188 3.56 0.05 6.86
N GLY A 189 4.37 -0.23 5.83
CA GLY A 189 4.23 -1.47 5.08
C GLY A 189 4.52 -2.72 5.90
N ALA A 190 5.65 -2.72 6.63
CA ALA A 190 6.05 -3.84 7.47
C ALA A 190 4.98 -4.15 8.51
N LEU A 191 4.56 -3.18 9.31
CA LEU A 191 3.58 -3.43 10.38
C LEU A 191 2.20 -3.89 9.84
N THR A 192 1.88 -3.55 8.60
CA THR A 192 0.60 -3.91 7.98
C THR A 192 0.61 -5.33 7.40
N PHE A 193 1.67 -5.70 6.68
CA PHE A 193 1.70 -6.94 5.89
C PHE A 193 2.63 -8.01 6.45
N PHE A 194 3.45 -7.71 7.46
CA PHE A 194 4.41 -8.67 8.03
C PHE A 194 3.76 -9.98 8.48
N PRO A 195 2.61 -10.00 9.18
CA PRO A 195 1.97 -11.28 9.54
C PRO A 195 1.65 -12.15 8.33
N MET A 196 1.15 -11.55 7.24
CA MET A 196 0.86 -12.28 6.02
C MET A 196 2.15 -12.78 5.35
N LEU A 197 3.15 -11.91 5.21
CA LEU A 197 4.45 -12.27 4.59
C LEU A 197 5.14 -13.41 5.35
N VAL A 198 5.01 -13.43 6.69
CA VAL A 198 5.50 -14.53 7.54
C VAL A 198 4.76 -15.83 7.23
N LEU A 199 3.43 -15.79 7.10
CA LEU A 199 2.62 -16.98 6.83
C LEU A 199 2.68 -17.47 5.38
N GLY A 200 3.07 -16.63 4.42
CA GLY A 200 3.19 -16.99 3.00
C GLY A 200 4.64 -17.26 2.60
N PRO A 201 5.28 -16.35 1.86
CA PRO A 201 6.57 -16.60 1.22
C PRO A 201 7.72 -16.87 2.20
N ILE A 202 7.69 -16.31 3.41
CA ILE A 202 8.74 -16.56 4.41
C ILE A 202 8.60 -17.97 4.98
N ALA A 203 7.39 -18.41 5.34
CA ALA A 203 7.16 -19.77 5.79
C ALA A 203 7.51 -20.80 4.70
N GLU A 204 7.16 -20.50 3.45
CA GLU A 204 7.56 -21.32 2.31
C GLU A 204 9.08 -21.43 2.22
N PHE A 205 9.81 -20.30 2.23
CA PHE A 205 11.27 -20.30 2.20
C PHE A 205 11.90 -21.14 3.32
N LEU A 206 11.39 -21.01 4.54
CA LEU A 206 11.93 -21.72 5.72
C LEU A 206 11.59 -23.21 5.76
N THR A 207 10.64 -23.66 4.93
CA THR A 207 10.17 -25.06 4.91
C THR A 207 10.50 -25.79 3.61
N LEU A 208 11.05 -25.10 2.61
CA LEU A 208 11.67 -25.71 1.44
C LEU A 208 12.79 -26.66 1.90
N LYS A 209 12.70 -27.92 1.47
CA LYS A 209 13.71 -28.96 1.69
C LYS A 209 14.60 -29.12 0.47
#